data_AF-A0A8C8UHE1-F1
#
_entry.id   AF-A0A8C8UHE1-F1
#
_cell.length_a   1.000
_cell.length_b   1.000
_cell.length_c   1.000
_cell.angle_alpha   90.00
_cell.angle_beta   90.00
_cell.angle_gamma   90.00
#
_symmetry.space_group_name_H-M   'P 1'
#
loop_
_entity.id
_entity.type
_entity.pdbx_description
1 polymer ?
#
loop_
_entity_poly.entity_id
_entity_poly.type
_entity_poly.pdbx_seq_one_letter_code
_entity_poly.pdbx_strand_id
1 'polypeptide(L)'
;LPLFETSLKSPMAPYHIRQYQDSDRKPVLDMFIRGMEEYIPATFRHVLMLPRTLLLFLGVPLATVLVSGSWLLAIMCIVFLLLLLQLLARQPWKKYVAKCLHTDMADITKSYLHARDSCFWVAESGGQVVGIVGCLPVKDPPSGRKQLELLHLSVSSQHRGQGIAKALVRTLLQFARDQGYSDVVLDTSAMQQGAQTLYLSLGFQRTGQYFMSMFWRLVDIPTIQFEYSLPSA
;
A
#
# COMPACT_ATOMS: atom_id res chain seq x y z
N LEU A 1 4.64 -10.27 -48.73
CA LEU A 1 5.52 -11.20 -47.97
C LEU A 1 5.93 -10.47 -46.70
N PRO A 2 5.35 -10.81 -45.54
CA PRO A 2 5.38 -9.93 -44.37
C PRO A 2 6.71 -10.05 -43.61
N LEU A 3 7.20 -8.90 -43.17
CA LEU A 3 8.34 -8.70 -42.28
C LEU A 3 8.04 -9.32 -40.91
N PHE A 4 8.89 -10.23 -40.47
CA PHE A 4 8.96 -10.72 -39.10
C PHE A 4 9.47 -9.57 -38.20
N GLU A 5 8.55 -8.82 -37.59
CA GLU A 5 8.86 -8.06 -36.38
C GLU A 5 9.01 -9.04 -35.22
N THR A 6 10.25 -9.42 -34.94
CA THR A 6 10.66 -10.07 -33.71
C THR A 6 10.53 -9.04 -32.59
N SER A 7 9.36 -9.00 -31.94
CA SER A 7 9.16 -8.29 -30.69
C SER A 7 10.09 -8.90 -29.63
N LEU A 8 11.19 -8.21 -29.37
CA LEU A 8 12.12 -8.48 -28.28
C LEU A 8 11.36 -8.42 -26.94
N LYS A 9 10.93 -9.58 -26.45
CA LYS A 9 10.58 -9.76 -25.05
C LYS A 9 11.83 -9.44 -24.23
N SER A 10 11.79 -8.34 -23.49
CA SER A 10 12.75 -8.01 -22.44
C SER A 10 13.03 -9.24 -21.57
N PRO A 11 14.28 -9.51 -21.14
CA PRO A 11 14.59 -10.66 -20.30
C PRO A 11 13.93 -10.44 -18.93
N MET A 12 12.70 -10.94 -18.77
CA MET A 12 12.05 -10.98 -17.48
C MET A 12 12.87 -11.93 -16.61
N ALA A 13 13.42 -11.43 -15.51
CA ALA A 13 14.03 -12.31 -14.52
C ALA A 13 12.99 -13.37 -14.14
N PRO A 14 13.31 -14.68 -14.22
CA PRO A 14 12.37 -15.71 -13.84
C PRO A 14 12.00 -15.49 -12.37
N TYR A 15 10.70 -15.31 -12.11
CA TYR A 15 10.14 -15.27 -10.78
C TYR A 15 9.17 -16.42 -10.62
N HIS A 16 9.07 -16.95 -9.41
CA HIS A 16 8.12 -17.99 -9.04
C HIS A 16 7.31 -17.54 -7.83
N ILE A 17 6.00 -17.85 -7.83
CA ILE A 17 5.11 -17.53 -6.71
C ILE A 17 4.88 -18.81 -5.93
N ARG A 18 5.17 -18.77 -4.63
CA ARG A 18 4.94 -19.86 -3.69
C ARG A 18 4.28 -19.36 -2.41
N GLN A 19 3.78 -20.27 -1.60
CA GLN A 19 3.33 -19.93 -0.26
C GLN A 19 4.51 -19.50 0.63
N TYR A 20 4.20 -18.62 1.57
CA TYR A 20 5.11 -18.15 2.61
C TYR A 20 5.68 -19.32 3.43
N GLN A 21 6.95 -19.19 3.82
CA GLN A 21 7.63 -20.08 4.77
C GLN A 21 8.22 -19.23 5.91
N ASP A 22 8.40 -19.82 7.10
CA ASP A 22 8.92 -19.09 8.26
C ASP A 22 10.34 -18.51 8.05
N SER A 23 11.13 -19.11 7.15
CA SER A 23 12.42 -18.56 6.70
C SER A 23 12.29 -17.20 5.99
N ASP A 24 11.13 -16.91 5.39
CA ASP A 24 10.85 -15.66 4.68
C ASP A 24 10.44 -14.52 5.62
N ARG A 25 10.26 -14.77 6.93
CA ARG A 25 9.70 -13.79 7.87
C ARG A 25 10.42 -12.45 7.78
N LYS A 26 11.74 -12.45 7.95
CA LYS A 26 12.55 -11.22 7.94
C LYS A 26 12.46 -10.48 6.60
N PRO A 27 12.71 -11.09 5.43
CA PRO A 27 12.61 -10.38 4.16
C PRO A 27 11.19 -9.89 3.83
N VAL A 28 10.15 -10.63 4.25
CA VAL A 28 8.74 -10.21 4.09
C VAL A 28 8.42 -8.98 4.92
N LEU A 29 8.80 -8.97 6.21
CA LEU A 29 8.59 -7.80 7.08
C LEU A 29 9.37 -6.59 6.57
N ASP A 30 10.64 -6.77 6.19
CA ASP A 30 11.47 -5.67 5.65
C ASP A 30 10.90 -5.11 4.35
N MET A 31 10.33 -5.96 3.48
CA MET A 31 9.67 -5.51 2.25
C MET A 31 8.38 -4.75 2.53
N PHE A 32 7.56 -5.22 3.47
CA PHE A 32 6.37 -4.52 3.90
C PHE A 32 6.72 -3.14 4.46
N ILE A 33 7.65 -3.07 5.42
CA ILE A 33 8.10 -1.81 6.04
C ILE A 33 8.58 -0.82 4.97
N ARG A 34 9.52 -1.24 4.11
CA ARG A 34 10.04 -0.38 3.04
C ARG A 34 8.96 0.07 2.06
N GLY A 35 8.06 -0.84 1.68
CA GLY A 35 6.92 -0.52 0.81
C GLY A 35 6.03 0.57 1.40
N MET A 36 5.79 0.54 2.72
CA MET A 36 5.02 1.57 3.40
C MET A 36 5.80 2.89 3.56
N GLU A 37 7.12 2.84 3.76
CA GLU A 37 7.97 4.02 3.89
C GLU A 37 8.08 4.85 2.59
N GLU A 38 7.95 4.22 1.42
CA GLU A 38 7.96 4.91 0.12
C GLU A 38 6.87 5.97 -0.03
N TYR A 39 5.75 5.85 0.71
CA TYR A 39 4.64 6.79 0.66
C TYR A 39 4.81 8.01 1.58
N ILE A 40 5.78 7.97 2.50
CA ILE A 40 6.09 9.08 3.42
C ILE A 40 6.45 10.37 2.65
N PRO A 41 7.40 10.39 1.70
CA PRO A 41 7.74 11.62 0.97
C PRO A 41 6.60 12.13 0.08
N ALA A 42 5.79 11.23 -0.49
CA ALA A 42 4.62 11.60 -1.27
C ALA A 42 3.55 12.28 -0.39
N THR A 43 3.29 11.71 0.80
CA THR A 43 2.42 12.28 1.82
C THR A 43 2.93 13.64 2.28
N PHE A 44 4.22 13.76 2.59
CA PHE A 44 4.84 15.03 2.97
C PHE A 44 4.62 16.10 1.92
N ARG A 45 4.87 15.79 0.64
CA ARG A 45 4.64 16.72 -0.48
C ARG A 45 3.17 17.11 -0.59
N HIS A 46 2.26 16.16 -0.45
CA HIS A 46 0.82 16.41 -0.50
C HIS A 46 0.40 17.38 0.62
N VAL A 47 0.77 17.09 1.88
CA VAL A 47 0.40 17.94 3.02
C VAL A 47 1.06 19.31 2.94
N LEU A 48 2.30 19.41 2.44
CA LEU A 48 2.98 20.68 2.20
C LEU A 48 2.23 21.56 1.19
N MET A 49 1.64 20.94 0.15
CA MET A 49 0.93 21.65 -0.92
C MET A 49 -0.54 22.00 -0.57
N LEU A 50 -1.05 21.58 0.60
CA LEU A 50 -2.39 21.97 1.02
C LEU A 50 -2.44 23.50 1.25
N PRO A 51 -3.48 24.20 0.76
CA PRO A 51 -3.60 25.66 0.90
C PRO A 51 -3.46 26.13 2.36
N ARG A 52 -4.00 25.37 3.31
CA ARG A 52 -3.91 25.66 4.75
C ARG A 52 -2.47 25.61 5.26
N THR A 53 -1.68 24.63 4.81
CA THR A 53 -0.27 24.50 5.17
C THR A 53 0.53 25.63 4.57
N LEU A 54 0.32 25.96 3.30
CA LEU A 54 1.00 27.09 2.65
C LEU A 54 0.72 28.42 3.36
N LEU A 55 -0.53 28.65 3.78
CA LEU A 55 -0.91 29.82 4.59
C LEU A 55 -0.18 29.85 5.93
N LEU A 56 -0.02 28.71 6.62
CA LEU A 56 0.75 28.63 7.86
C LEU A 56 2.24 28.94 7.61
N PHE A 57 2.81 28.40 6.54
CA PHE A 57 4.22 28.62 6.18
C PHE A 57 4.53 30.05 5.72
N LEU A 58 3.55 30.79 5.19
CA LEU A 58 3.69 32.21 4.87
C LEU A 58 3.38 33.09 6.09
N GLY A 59 2.32 32.77 6.82
CA GLY A 59 1.81 33.60 7.91
C GLY A 59 2.69 33.60 9.15
N VAL A 60 3.19 32.43 9.58
CA VAL A 60 3.99 32.32 10.81
C VAL A 60 5.31 33.10 10.68
N PRO A 61 6.13 32.91 9.63
CA PRO A 61 7.38 33.65 9.50
C PRO A 61 7.15 35.14 9.30
N LEU A 62 6.13 35.53 8.53
CA LEU A 62 5.77 36.94 8.34
C LEU A 62 5.40 37.61 9.66
N ALA A 63 4.54 36.98 10.48
CA ALA A 63 4.20 37.47 11.80
C ALA A 63 5.43 37.56 12.72
N THR A 64 6.33 36.57 12.66
CA THR A 64 7.60 36.60 13.42
C THR A 64 8.46 37.80 13.02
N VAL A 65 8.60 38.10 11.73
CA VAL A 65 9.35 39.28 11.26
C VAL A 65 8.67 40.57 11.72
N LEU A 66 7.35 40.67 11.62
CA LEU A 66 6.61 41.88 12.03
C LEU A 66 6.73 42.18 13.53
N VAL A 67 6.73 41.15 14.37
CA VAL A 67 6.81 41.30 15.83
C VAL A 67 8.24 41.51 16.32
N SER A 68 9.21 40.77 15.75
CA SER A 68 10.58 40.74 16.26
C SER A 68 11.59 41.56 15.45
N GLY A 69 11.24 41.94 14.22
CA GLY A 69 12.15 42.53 13.23
C GLY A 69 13.23 41.57 12.72
N SER A 70 13.25 40.31 13.17
CA SER A 70 14.36 39.37 12.94
C SER A 70 14.04 38.31 11.89
N TRP A 71 14.77 38.35 10.78
CA TRP A 71 14.71 37.34 9.73
C TRP A 71 15.29 35.99 10.17
N LEU A 72 16.25 35.99 11.11
CA LEU A 72 16.84 34.75 11.64
C LEU A 72 15.80 33.92 12.39
N LEU A 73 14.96 34.56 13.21
CA LEU A 73 13.88 33.89 13.92
C LEU A 73 12.83 33.32 12.96
N ALA A 74 12.52 34.06 11.89
CA ALA A 74 11.61 33.59 10.85
C ALA A 74 12.13 32.33 10.12
N ILE A 75 13.43 32.29 9.79
CA ILE A 75 14.07 31.09 9.21
C ILE A 75 14.00 29.90 10.19
N MET A 76 14.31 30.12 11.47
CA MET A 76 14.21 29.08 12.50
C MET A 76 12.78 28.55 12.63
N CYS A 77 11.76 29.41 12.54
CA CYS A 77 10.36 29.00 12.52
C CYS A 77 10.03 28.15 11.28
N ILE A 78 10.52 28.51 10.09
CA ILE A 78 10.31 27.72 8.87
C ILE A 78 10.94 26.33 9.02
N VAL A 79 12.18 26.25 9.49
CA VAL A 79 12.87 24.97 9.72
C VAL A 79 12.11 24.12 10.72
N PHE A 80 11.66 24.70 11.84
CA PHE A 80 10.85 24.00 12.84
C PHE A 80 9.53 23.49 12.25
N LEU A 81 8.82 24.31 11.47
CA LEU A 81 7.59 23.91 10.80
C LEU A 81 7.82 22.78 9.78
N LEU A 82 8.92 22.81 9.02
CA LEU A 82 9.30 21.73 8.10
C LEU A 82 9.55 20.42 8.85
N LEU A 83 10.29 20.47 9.96
CA LEU A 83 10.56 19.29 10.79
C LEU A 83 9.27 18.74 11.40
N LEU A 84 8.41 19.62 11.93
CA LEU A 84 7.12 19.25 12.49
C LEU A 84 6.24 18.58 11.41
N LEU A 85 6.17 19.17 10.22
CA LEU A 85 5.43 18.62 9.09
C LEU A 85 5.99 17.26 8.66
N GLN A 86 7.30 17.11 8.60
CA GLN A 86 7.95 15.84 8.28
C GLN A 86 7.64 14.76 9.32
N LEU A 87 7.58 15.13 10.61
CA LEU A 87 7.16 14.21 11.67
C LEU A 87 5.69 13.83 11.53
N LEU A 88 4.80 14.80 11.32
CA LEU A 88 3.36 14.57 11.14
C LEU A 88 3.06 13.69 9.92
N ALA A 89 3.83 13.84 8.83
CA ALA A 89 3.71 12.98 7.66
C ALA A 89 4.21 11.55 7.92
N ARG A 90 5.23 11.36 8.78
CA ARG A 90 5.83 10.04 9.09
C ARG A 90 5.02 9.22 10.09
N GLN A 91 4.47 9.86 11.12
CA GLN A 91 3.84 9.19 12.26
C GLN A 91 2.68 8.24 11.89
N PRO A 92 1.73 8.60 11.01
CA PRO A 92 0.61 7.73 10.63
C PRO A 92 1.08 6.42 9.99
N TRP A 93 2.04 6.50 9.06
CA TRP A 93 2.62 5.32 8.41
C TRP A 93 3.35 4.43 9.41
N LYS A 94 4.14 5.02 10.32
CA LYS A 94 4.80 4.25 11.40
C LYS A 94 3.79 3.55 12.32
N LYS A 95 2.70 4.24 12.70
CA LYS A 95 1.63 3.65 13.52
C LYS A 95 0.92 2.51 12.79
N TYR A 96 0.65 2.65 11.49
CA TYR A 96 0.06 1.59 10.69
C TYR A 96 0.99 0.38 10.59
N VAL A 97 2.27 0.59 10.25
CA VAL A 97 3.27 -0.48 10.19
C VAL A 97 3.38 -1.18 11.54
N ALA A 98 3.53 -0.44 12.64
CA ALA A 98 3.59 -1.01 13.98
C ALA A 98 2.33 -1.83 14.31
N LYS A 99 1.14 -1.33 13.94
CA LYS A 99 -0.11 -2.07 14.13
C LYS A 99 -0.05 -3.42 13.41
N CYS A 100 0.23 -3.45 12.10
CA CYS A 100 0.31 -4.70 11.32
C CYS A 100 1.37 -5.67 11.86
N LEU A 101 2.54 -5.16 12.25
CA LEU A 101 3.63 -5.95 12.83
C LEU A 101 3.27 -6.56 14.21
N HIS A 102 2.36 -5.94 14.96
CA HIS A 102 1.89 -6.44 16.24
C HIS A 102 0.60 -7.27 16.14
N THR A 103 -0.15 -7.17 15.03
CA THR A 103 -1.39 -7.92 14.82
C THR A 103 -1.13 -9.16 13.97
N ASP A 104 -1.35 -9.04 12.67
CA ASP A 104 -1.48 -10.14 11.73
C ASP A 104 -0.14 -10.54 11.11
N MET A 105 0.85 -9.63 11.09
CA MET A 105 2.21 -9.95 10.66
C MET A 105 3.13 -10.37 11.83
N ALA A 106 2.64 -10.32 13.08
CA ALA A 106 3.40 -10.79 14.24
C ALA A 106 3.74 -12.27 14.11
N ASP A 107 2.77 -13.05 13.66
CA ASP A 107 2.84 -14.48 13.37
C ASP A 107 2.06 -14.76 12.07
N ILE A 108 2.74 -14.62 10.94
CA ILE A 108 2.15 -14.77 9.61
C ILE A 108 1.58 -16.19 9.43
N THR A 109 2.27 -17.20 9.93
CA THR A 109 1.83 -18.60 9.85
C THR A 109 0.52 -18.80 10.59
N LYS A 110 0.42 -18.30 11.82
CA LYS A 110 -0.82 -18.37 12.60
C LYS A 110 -1.95 -17.56 12.00
N SER A 111 -1.68 -16.36 11.48
CA SER A 111 -2.71 -15.47 10.95
C SER A 111 -3.21 -15.88 9.57
N TYR A 112 -2.32 -16.31 8.68
CA TYR A 112 -2.62 -16.51 7.26
C TYR A 112 -2.56 -17.96 6.79
N LEU A 113 -1.97 -18.88 7.55
CA LEU A 113 -1.81 -20.28 7.12
C LEU A 113 -2.55 -21.29 8.03
N HIS A 114 -3.12 -20.84 9.15
CA HIS A 114 -3.82 -21.73 10.08
C HIS A 114 -5.20 -22.20 9.57
N ALA A 115 -5.92 -21.34 8.83
CA ALA A 115 -7.22 -21.67 8.28
C ALA A 115 -7.10 -22.01 6.78
N ARG A 116 -7.91 -22.95 6.29
CA ARG A 116 -7.97 -23.29 4.85
C ARG A 116 -8.44 -22.13 3.96
N ASP A 117 -9.01 -21.12 4.59
CA ASP A 117 -9.69 -19.97 4.00
C ASP A 117 -8.79 -18.71 3.97
N SER A 118 -7.54 -18.81 4.43
CA SER A 118 -6.54 -17.75 4.34
C SER A 118 -5.26 -18.25 3.67
N CYS A 119 -4.47 -17.32 3.12
CA CYS A 119 -3.18 -17.65 2.53
C CYS A 119 -2.26 -16.43 2.50
N PHE A 120 -0.96 -16.68 2.41
CA PHE A 120 0.06 -15.66 2.18
C PHE A 120 1.05 -16.20 1.14
N TRP A 121 1.27 -15.41 0.08
CA TRP A 121 2.19 -15.76 -1.00
C TRP A 121 3.37 -14.81 -1.04
N VAL A 122 4.49 -15.37 -1.48
CA VAL A 122 5.71 -14.65 -1.80
C VAL A 122 6.07 -14.90 -3.27
N ALA A 123 6.48 -13.84 -3.97
CA ALA A 123 7.16 -13.95 -5.24
C ALA A 123 8.67 -13.98 -4.98
N GLU A 124 9.35 -15.00 -5.48
CA GLU A 124 10.78 -15.21 -5.34
C GLU A 124 11.47 -15.05 -6.69
N SER A 125 12.58 -14.32 -6.72
CA SER A 125 13.49 -14.24 -7.87
C SER A 125 14.92 -14.27 -7.38
N GLY A 126 15.76 -15.14 -7.97
CA GLY A 126 17.16 -15.29 -7.59
C GLY A 126 17.38 -15.67 -6.11
N GLY A 127 16.48 -16.46 -5.51
CA GLY A 127 16.57 -16.86 -4.10
C GLY A 127 16.13 -15.77 -3.11
N GLN A 128 15.60 -14.64 -3.60
CA GLN A 128 15.16 -13.52 -2.77
C GLN A 128 13.66 -13.28 -2.92
N VAL A 129 13.00 -12.98 -1.81
CA VAL A 129 11.61 -12.51 -1.84
C VAL A 129 11.60 -11.12 -2.49
N VAL A 130 10.87 -10.99 -3.59
CA VAL A 130 10.73 -9.77 -4.40
C VAL A 130 9.30 -9.23 -4.44
N GLY A 131 8.31 -9.98 -3.97
CA GLY A 131 6.95 -9.52 -3.78
C GLY A 131 6.19 -10.34 -2.75
N ILE A 132 5.14 -9.76 -2.18
CA ILE A 132 4.32 -10.37 -1.13
C ILE A 132 2.84 -10.02 -1.36
N VAL A 133 1.93 -10.92 -0.95
CA VAL A 133 0.49 -10.64 -0.83
C VAL A 133 -0.13 -11.61 0.18
N GLY A 134 -1.03 -11.12 1.02
CA GLY A 134 -1.81 -11.92 1.96
C GLY A 134 -3.30 -11.81 1.68
N CYS A 135 -4.07 -12.77 2.18
CA CYS A 135 -5.53 -12.67 2.19
C CYS A 135 -6.17 -13.28 3.43
N LEU A 136 -7.22 -12.64 3.93
CA LEU A 136 -8.03 -13.09 5.07
C LEU A 136 -9.52 -13.03 4.74
N PRO A 137 -10.35 -13.95 5.27
CA PRO A 137 -11.80 -13.82 5.14
C PRO A 137 -12.30 -12.57 5.88
N VAL A 138 -13.20 -11.82 5.26
CA VAL A 138 -13.88 -10.68 5.89
C VAL A 138 -14.80 -11.22 6.98
N LYS A 139 -14.69 -10.67 8.19
CA LYS A 139 -15.62 -10.98 9.29
C LYS A 139 -16.92 -10.19 9.07
N ASP A 140 -18.06 -10.88 9.11
CA ASP A 140 -19.40 -10.32 8.97
C ASP A 140 -19.61 -9.45 7.71
N PRO A 141 -19.53 -10.03 6.51
CA PRO A 141 -19.66 -9.30 5.25
C PRO A 141 -21.08 -8.73 5.09
N PRO A 142 -21.23 -7.51 4.54
CA PRO A 142 -22.48 -6.73 4.52
C PRO A 142 -23.63 -7.30 3.67
N SER A 143 -23.56 -8.56 3.22
CA SER A 143 -24.59 -9.16 2.35
C SER A 143 -24.70 -10.68 2.49
N GLY A 144 -24.09 -11.28 3.53
CA GLY A 144 -24.01 -12.74 3.69
C GLY A 144 -23.17 -13.45 2.62
N ARG A 145 -22.54 -12.70 1.70
CA ARG A 145 -21.63 -13.21 0.68
C ARG A 145 -20.28 -13.51 1.29
N LYS A 146 -19.64 -14.61 0.87
CA LYS A 146 -18.30 -14.95 1.33
C LYS A 146 -17.29 -14.01 0.66
N GLN A 147 -16.72 -13.08 1.43
CA GLN A 147 -15.75 -12.09 0.93
C GLN A 147 -14.34 -12.39 1.44
N LEU A 148 -13.35 -12.22 0.55
CA LEU A 148 -11.93 -12.34 0.86
C LEU A 148 -11.26 -10.97 0.78
N GLU A 149 -10.57 -10.56 1.83
CA GLU A 149 -9.80 -9.31 1.86
C GLU A 149 -8.37 -9.55 1.38
N LEU A 150 -7.92 -8.78 0.39
CA LEU A 150 -6.53 -8.76 -0.07
C LEU A 150 -5.73 -7.74 0.76
N LEU A 151 -4.64 -8.21 1.35
CA LEU A 151 -3.79 -7.46 2.27
C LEU A 151 -2.32 -7.50 1.83
N HIS A 152 -1.55 -6.51 2.28
CA HIS A 152 -0.08 -6.49 2.21
C HIS A 152 0.55 -6.67 0.83
N LEU A 153 -0.15 -6.30 -0.26
CA LEU A 153 0.46 -6.35 -1.59
C LEU A 153 1.64 -5.37 -1.68
N SER A 154 2.84 -5.91 -1.85
CA SER A 154 4.06 -5.11 -2.06
C SER A 154 5.01 -5.82 -3.01
N VAL A 155 5.74 -5.05 -3.82
CA VAL A 155 6.78 -5.53 -4.73
C VAL A 155 8.00 -4.63 -4.60
N SER A 156 9.17 -5.27 -4.50
CA SER A 156 10.48 -4.63 -4.48
C SER A 156 10.60 -3.62 -5.62
N SER A 157 11.05 -2.41 -5.32
CA SER A 157 11.19 -1.32 -6.30
C SER A 157 12.04 -1.71 -7.52
N GLN A 158 13.06 -2.55 -7.31
CA GLN A 158 13.94 -3.08 -8.37
C GLN A 158 13.24 -4.06 -9.32
N HIS A 159 12.09 -4.62 -8.92
CA HIS A 159 11.36 -5.65 -9.66
C HIS A 159 9.97 -5.17 -10.13
N ARG A 160 9.68 -3.87 -10.01
CA ARG A 160 8.44 -3.27 -10.53
C ARG A 160 8.46 -3.21 -12.06
N GLY A 161 7.28 -3.11 -12.66
CA GLY A 161 7.11 -3.12 -14.12
C GLY A 161 7.26 -4.51 -14.76
N GLN A 162 7.63 -5.54 -13.99
CA GLN A 162 7.81 -6.92 -14.46
C GLN A 162 6.54 -7.79 -14.30
N GLY A 163 5.38 -7.20 -14.01
CA GLY A 163 4.12 -7.94 -13.88
C GLY A 163 3.98 -8.81 -12.60
N ILE A 164 4.94 -8.78 -11.67
CA ILE A 164 4.92 -9.57 -10.43
C ILE A 164 3.67 -9.30 -9.59
N ALA A 165 3.33 -8.03 -9.35
CA ALA A 165 2.13 -7.67 -8.59
C ALA A 165 0.86 -8.22 -9.26
N LYS A 166 0.80 -8.15 -10.59
CA LYS A 166 -0.31 -8.70 -11.38
C LYS A 166 -0.42 -10.21 -11.23
N ALA A 167 0.71 -10.91 -11.22
CA ALA A 167 0.76 -12.35 -11.02
C ALA A 167 0.33 -12.74 -9.60
N LEU A 168 0.81 -12.04 -8.57
CA LEU A 168 0.41 -12.24 -7.17
C LEU A 168 -1.11 -12.07 -6.98
N VAL A 169 -1.68 -10.99 -7.49
CA VAL A 169 -3.14 -10.75 -7.39
C VAL A 169 -3.91 -11.83 -8.14
N ARG A 170 -3.45 -12.28 -9.31
CA ARG A 170 -4.10 -13.38 -10.05
C ARG A 170 -4.07 -14.70 -9.30
N THR A 171 -2.95 -15.03 -8.65
CA THR A 171 -2.86 -16.22 -7.79
C THR A 171 -3.87 -16.16 -6.65
N LEU A 172 -4.02 -14.99 -6.00
CA LEU A 172 -5.01 -14.78 -4.96
C LEU A 172 -6.45 -14.88 -5.48
N LEU A 173 -6.75 -14.26 -6.63
CA LEU A 173 -8.07 -14.36 -7.25
C LEU A 173 -8.42 -15.81 -7.60
N GLN A 174 -7.45 -16.59 -8.09
CA GLN A 174 -7.67 -18.02 -8.36
C GLN A 174 -7.97 -18.79 -7.08
N PHE A 175 -7.18 -18.59 -6.02
CA PHE A 175 -7.45 -19.18 -4.71
C PHE A 175 -8.85 -18.81 -4.19
N ALA A 176 -9.26 -17.56 -4.34
CA ALA A 176 -10.58 -17.11 -3.93
C ALA A 176 -11.69 -17.87 -4.68
N ARG A 177 -11.54 -18.11 -5.99
CA ARG A 177 -12.48 -18.94 -6.76
C ARG A 177 -12.50 -20.38 -6.26
N ASP A 178 -11.32 -20.97 -6.08
CA ASP A 178 -11.18 -22.37 -5.67
C ASP A 178 -11.79 -22.63 -4.28
N GLN A 179 -11.78 -21.62 -3.39
CA GLN A 179 -12.38 -21.66 -2.06
C GLN A 179 -13.84 -21.19 -2.01
N GLY A 180 -14.47 -20.93 -3.17
CA GLY A 180 -15.87 -20.56 -3.29
C GLY A 180 -16.22 -19.17 -2.74
N TYR A 181 -15.27 -18.22 -2.75
CA TYR A 181 -15.56 -16.83 -2.44
C TYR A 181 -16.39 -16.19 -3.56
N SER A 182 -17.27 -15.26 -3.19
CA SER A 182 -18.07 -14.49 -4.14
C SER A 182 -17.36 -13.23 -4.59
N ASP A 183 -16.67 -12.56 -3.66
CA ASP A 183 -16.04 -11.27 -3.93
C ASP A 183 -14.66 -11.18 -3.24
N VAL A 184 -13.76 -10.44 -3.86
CA VAL A 184 -12.47 -10.04 -3.27
C VAL A 184 -12.48 -8.54 -3.05
N VAL A 185 -12.26 -8.11 -1.82
CA VAL A 185 -12.25 -6.70 -1.42
C VAL A 185 -10.85 -6.26 -1.02
N LEU A 186 -10.56 -4.97 -1.16
CA LEU A 186 -9.34 -4.37 -0.62
C LEU A 186 -9.52 -2.89 -0.37
N ASP A 187 -8.72 -2.39 0.57
CA ASP A 187 -8.60 -0.98 0.89
C ASP A 187 -7.20 -0.49 0.53
N THR A 188 -7.12 0.63 -0.18
CA THR A 188 -5.85 1.25 -0.59
C THR A 188 -5.87 2.75 -0.34
N SER A 189 -4.73 3.35 0.00
CA SER A 189 -4.65 4.80 0.19
C SER A 189 -4.72 5.52 -1.16
N ALA A 190 -5.32 6.72 -1.19
CA ALA A 190 -5.28 7.61 -2.34
C ALA A 190 -3.84 7.95 -2.79
N MET A 191 -2.85 7.84 -1.90
CA MET A 191 -1.43 8.04 -2.23
C MET A 191 -0.81 6.88 -3.02
N GLN A 192 -1.44 5.71 -3.05
CA GLN A 192 -0.94 4.49 -3.69
C GLN A 192 -1.43 4.39 -5.15
N GLN A 193 -1.12 5.39 -5.98
CA GLN A 193 -1.63 5.47 -7.35
C GLN A 193 -1.28 4.23 -8.20
N GLY A 194 -0.05 3.70 -8.06
CA GLY A 194 0.37 2.49 -8.78
C GLY A 194 -0.47 1.25 -8.42
N ALA A 195 -0.91 1.12 -7.17
CA ALA A 195 -1.79 0.05 -6.74
C ALA A 195 -3.20 0.23 -7.31
N GLN A 196 -3.75 1.45 -7.29
CA GLN A 196 -5.05 1.75 -7.88
C GLN A 196 -5.10 1.41 -9.37
N THR A 197 -4.09 1.84 -10.16
CA THR A 197 -4.00 1.51 -11.58
C THR A 197 -3.91 0.00 -11.80
N LEU A 198 -3.14 -0.71 -10.97
CA LEU A 198 -3.04 -2.17 -11.03
C LEU A 198 -4.41 -2.83 -10.82
N TYR A 199 -5.14 -2.47 -9.75
CA TYR A 199 -6.43 -3.08 -9.42
C TYR A 199 -7.47 -2.80 -10.50
N LEU A 200 -7.56 -1.55 -10.98
CA LEU A 200 -8.44 -1.19 -12.10
C LEU A 200 -8.11 -2.02 -13.37
N SER A 201 -6.81 -2.18 -13.69
CA SER A 201 -6.38 -2.98 -14.85
C SER A 201 -6.68 -4.48 -14.73
N LEU A 202 -6.92 -4.96 -13.51
CA LEU A 202 -7.27 -6.34 -13.19
C LEU A 202 -8.79 -6.56 -13.11
N GLY A 203 -9.59 -5.51 -13.25
CA GLY A 203 -11.05 -5.57 -13.26
C GLY A 203 -11.70 -5.26 -11.91
N PHE A 204 -10.94 -4.87 -10.88
CA PHE A 204 -11.53 -4.37 -9.64
C PHE A 204 -12.28 -3.07 -9.91
N GLN A 205 -13.43 -2.92 -9.25
CA GLN A 205 -14.25 -1.72 -9.30
C GLN A 205 -14.08 -0.93 -8.01
N ARG A 206 -14.04 0.40 -8.13
CA ARG A 206 -14.04 1.28 -6.96
C ARG A 206 -15.46 1.39 -6.41
N THR A 207 -15.67 0.96 -5.18
CA THR A 207 -17.00 0.91 -4.54
C THR A 207 -17.23 2.03 -3.53
N GLY A 208 -16.16 2.61 -2.99
CA GLY A 208 -16.29 3.65 -1.98
C GLY A 208 -14.99 4.36 -1.66
N GLN A 209 -15.10 5.33 -0.76
CA GLN A 209 -13.97 5.92 -0.07
C GLN A 209 -14.39 6.39 1.32
N TYR A 210 -13.47 6.33 2.27
CA TYR A 210 -13.70 6.82 3.63
C TYR A 210 -12.39 7.32 4.24
N PHE A 211 -12.48 8.07 5.34
CA PHE A 211 -11.32 8.50 6.10
C PHE A 211 -11.17 7.61 7.32
N MET A 212 -10.07 6.86 7.41
CA MET A 212 -9.79 5.96 8.54
C MET A 212 -9.76 6.68 9.90
N SER A 213 -9.44 7.98 9.91
CA SER A 213 -9.42 8.79 11.14
C SER A 213 -9.58 10.28 10.83
N MET A 214 -9.82 11.07 11.88
CA MET A 214 -9.88 12.52 11.77
C MET A 214 -8.58 13.13 11.26
N PHE A 215 -7.42 12.51 11.56
CA PHE A 215 -6.14 12.93 11.00
C PHE A 215 -6.12 12.80 9.47
N TRP A 216 -6.54 11.64 8.94
CA TRP A 216 -6.59 11.39 7.49
C TRP A 216 -7.54 12.34 6.76
N ARG A 217 -8.63 12.74 7.43
CA ARG A 217 -9.55 13.78 6.94
C ARG A 217 -8.92 15.17 6.94
N LEU A 218 -8.09 15.49 7.93
CA LEU A 218 -7.39 16.78 8.01
C LEU A 218 -6.37 16.96 6.88
N VAL A 219 -5.68 15.86 6.53
CA VAL A 219 -4.67 15.84 5.45
C VAL A 219 -5.25 15.51 4.07
N ASP A 220 -6.57 15.34 3.96
CA ASP A 220 -7.30 15.02 2.73
C ASP A 220 -6.78 13.79 1.96
N ILE A 221 -6.42 12.74 2.71
CA ILE A 221 -5.97 11.46 2.13
C ILE A 221 -7.01 10.40 2.47
N PRO A 222 -7.96 10.11 1.55
CA PRO A 222 -8.95 9.07 1.76
C PRO A 222 -8.35 7.67 1.54
N THR A 223 -8.98 6.69 2.18
CA THR A 223 -8.86 5.27 1.85
C THR A 223 -9.91 4.94 0.80
N ILE A 224 -9.51 4.27 -0.27
CA ILE A 224 -10.34 3.90 -1.41
C ILE A 224 -10.62 2.41 -1.33
N GLN A 225 -11.89 2.05 -1.44
CA GLN A 225 -12.35 0.67 -1.40
C GLN A 225 -12.51 0.13 -2.82
N PHE A 226 -12.01 -1.07 -3.04
CA PHE A 226 -12.13 -1.79 -4.29
C PHE A 226 -12.75 -3.16 -4.06
N GLU A 227 -13.57 -3.61 -5.02
CA GLU A 227 -14.22 -4.90 -5.01
C GLU A 227 -14.06 -5.58 -6.38
N TYR A 228 -13.86 -6.88 -6.36
CA TYR A 228 -13.84 -7.74 -7.54
C TYR A 228 -14.82 -8.89 -7.33
N SER A 229 -15.91 -8.89 -8.10
CA SER A 229 -16.86 -10.00 -8.09
C SER A 229 -16.33 -11.16 -8.94
N LEU A 230 -16.26 -12.34 -8.32
CA LEU A 230 -15.88 -13.56 -8.98
C LEU A 230 -17.09 -14.08 -9.77
N PRO A 231 -16.94 -14.42 -11.06
CA PRO A 231 -18.03 -15.01 -11.82
C PRO A 231 -18.42 -16.34 -11.17
N SER A 232 -19.73 -16.54 -10.96
CA SER A 232 -20.27 -17.82 -10.48
C SER A 232 -19.82 -18.93 -11.43
N ALA A 233 -19.27 -20.00 -10.85
CA ALA A 233 -18.86 -21.20 -11.57
C ALA A 233 -20.07 -21.95 -12.15
#